data_AF-U3TN85-F1
#
_entry.id   AF-U3TN85-F1
#
_cell.length_a   1.000
_cell.length_b   1.000
_cell.length_c   1.000
_cell.angle_alpha   90.00
_cell.angle_beta   90.00
_cell.angle_gamma   90.00
#
_symmetry.space_group_name_H-M   'P 1'
#
loop_
_entity.id
_entity.type
_entity.pdbx_description
1 polymer ?
#
loop_
_entity_poly.entity_id
_entity_poly.type
_entity_poly.pdbx_seq_one_letter_code
_entity_poly.pdbx_strand_id
1 'polypeptide(L)'
;MLGVLFGGCGVAFNLLIFLAQDQFQRLHLGRTGRWVLFGSLLAELCGVLGLLLPQAVSGGTTLIPDFATGHYGVLALFALRTLVTICCFSSGAPGGILAPMLTLGTLLGTCFGQLSADWFPHYQLEAATFAVAGMGAPLTGIVLVLEMTNNYQLILPMIITCLGATLAAQFFGGKPLYSSILARTLAKAQLTNRASARTD
;
A
#
# COMPACT_ATOMS: atom_id res chain seq x y z
N MET A 1 -14.93 -11.06 -6.62
CA MET A 1 -14.88 -10.89 -5.15
C MET A 1 -13.57 -10.27 -4.70
N LEU A 2 -12.41 -10.85 -5.07
CA LEU A 2 -11.09 -10.31 -4.75
C LEU A 2 -10.96 -8.81 -5.09
N GLY A 3 -11.34 -8.41 -6.31
CA GLY A 3 -11.31 -6.99 -6.71
C GLY A 3 -12.13 -6.08 -5.79
N VAL A 4 -13.34 -6.48 -5.37
CA VAL A 4 -14.17 -5.67 -4.44
C VAL A 4 -13.49 -5.49 -3.09
N LEU A 5 -12.88 -6.57 -2.57
CA LEU A 5 -12.06 -6.53 -1.36
C LEU A 5 -10.91 -5.53 -1.50
N PHE A 6 -10.17 -5.59 -2.61
CA PHE A 6 -9.11 -4.63 -2.92
C PHE A 6 -9.60 -3.20 -3.03
N GLY A 7 -10.76 -2.96 -3.64
CA GLY A 7 -11.36 -1.64 -3.75
C GLY A 7 -11.67 -1.04 -2.37
N GLY A 8 -12.28 -1.83 -1.48
CA GLY A 8 -12.55 -1.42 -0.10
C GLY A 8 -11.27 -1.14 0.69
N CYS A 9 -10.31 -2.06 0.65
CA CYS A 9 -9.01 -1.89 1.30
C CYS A 9 -8.26 -0.66 0.75
N GLY A 10 -8.31 -0.40 -0.56
CA GLY A 10 -7.68 0.76 -1.17
C GLY A 10 -8.26 2.09 -0.70
N VAL A 11 -9.59 2.18 -0.55
CA VAL A 11 -10.24 3.38 0.00
C VAL A 11 -9.87 3.60 1.45
N ALA A 12 -9.90 2.54 2.27
CA ALA A 12 -9.47 2.59 3.66
C ALA A 12 -7.99 3.01 3.78
N PHE A 13 -7.12 2.45 2.95
CA PHE A 13 -5.70 2.78 2.91
C PHE A 13 -5.45 4.26 2.56
N ASN A 14 -6.13 4.78 1.53
CA ASN A 14 -6.04 6.20 1.18
C ASN A 14 -6.48 7.10 2.33
N LEU A 15 -7.57 6.75 3.02
CA LEU A 15 -8.05 7.49 4.19
C LEU A 15 -7.01 7.49 5.32
N LEU A 16 -6.46 6.31 5.65
CA LEU A 16 -5.47 6.16 6.70
C LEU A 16 -4.20 6.96 6.41
N ILE A 17 -3.73 7.00 5.16
CA ILE A 17 -2.60 7.86 4.77
C ILE A 17 -2.91 9.32 5.04
N PHE A 18 -4.09 9.82 4.64
CA PHE A 18 -4.40 11.23 4.84
C PHE A 18 -4.55 11.60 6.31
N LEU A 19 -5.17 10.72 7.11
CA LEU A 19 -5.27 10.88 8.57
C LEU A 19 -3.88 10.87 9.22
N ALA A 20 -3.03 9.93 8.85
CA ALA A 20 -1.67 9.84 9.37
C ALA A 20 -0.82 11.05 8.95
N GLN A 21 -0.93 11.51 7.70
CA GLN A 21 -0.27 12.74 7.25
C GLN A 21 -0.69 13.95 8.07
N ASP A 22 -1.99 14.12 8.33
CA ASP A 22 -2.50 15.22 9.14
C ASP A 22 -2.01 15.13 10.58
N GLN A 23 -1.98 13.93 11.16
CA GLN A 23 -1.46 13.70 12.49
C GLN A 23 0.04 13.98 12.58
N PHE A 24 0.83 13.55 11.59
CA PHE A 24 2.24 13.87 11.49
C PHE A 24 2.45 15.39 11.36
N GLN A 25 1.68 16.09 10.52
CA GLN A 25 1.79 17.54 10.43
C GLN A 25 1.50 18.25 11.77
N ARG A 26 0.50 17.78 12.53
CA ARG A 26 0.19 18.29 13.87
C ARG A 26 1.32 18.05 14.88
N LEU A 27 2.00 16.91 14.80
CA LEU A 27 3.10 16.57 15.72
C LEU A 27 4.32 17.48 15.54
N HIS A 28 4.64 17.80 14.28
CA HIS A 28 5.84 18.56 13.95
C HIS A 28 5.65 20.07 14.07
N LEU A 29 4.41 20.59 14.05
CA LEU A 29 4.10 22.02 14.19
C LEU A 29 4.94 22.93 13.27
N GLY A 30 5.36 22.43 12.11
CA GLY A 30 6.23 23.16 11.18
C GLY A 30 7.67 23.41 11.67
N ARG A 31 8.09 22.82 12.80
CA ARG A 31 9.45 22.95 13.33
C ARG A 31 10.35 21.86 12.75
N THR A 32 11.37 22.28 11.98
CA THR A 32 12.35 21.41 11.32
C THR A 32 13.07 20.48 12.31
N GLY A 33 13.42 20.94 13.50
CA GLY A 33 14.09 20.11 14.51
C GLY A 33 13.25 18.93 15.00
N ARG A 34 11.94 19.10 15.17
CA ARG A 34 11.04 17.99 15.52
C ARG A 34 10.90 17.03 14.34
N TRP A 35 10.79 17.56 13.12
CA TRP A 35 10.65 16.75 11.92
C TRP A 35 11.82 15.79 11.70
N VAL A 36 13.05 16.28 11.88
CA VAL A 36 14.25 15.43 11.79
C VAL A 36 14.26 14.39 12.91
N LEU A 37 13.91 14.74 14.14
CA LEU A 37 13.93 13.82 15.30
C LEU A 37 12.93 12.67 15.18
N PHE A 38 11.70 12.94 14.75
CA PHE A 38 10.72 11.88 14.50
C PHE A 38 11.09 11.06 13.26
N GLY A 39 11.65 11.70 12.23
CA GLY A 39 12.18 10.99 11.06
C GLY A 39 13.30 10.02 11.43
N SER A 40 14.25 10.43 12.27
CA SER A 40 15.33 9.57 12.75
C SER A 40 14.82 8.43 13.63
N LEU A 41 13.87 8.71 14.53
CA LEU A 41 13.25 7.67 15.36
C LEU A 41 12.53 6.62 14.51
N LEU A 42 11.78 7.05 13.49
CA LEU A 42 11.09 6.15 12.58
C LEU A 42 12.07 5.34 11.74
N ALA A 43 13.16 5.96 11.27
CA ALA A 43 14.22 5.28 10.54
C ALA A 43 14.94 4.23 11.39
N GLU A 44 15.23 4.56 12.66
CA GLU A 44 15.80 3.62 13.62
C GLU A 44 14.86 2.44 13.87
N LEU A 45 13.58 2.70 14.11
CA LEU A 45 12.57 1.66 14.28
C LEU A 45 12.47 0.76 13.04
N CYS A 46 12.45 1.34 11.85
CA CYS A 46 12.42 0.59 10.60
C CYS A 46 13.74 -0.18 10.37
N GLY A 47 14.87 0.37 10.77
CA GLY A 47 16.17 -0.30 10.71
C GLY A 47 16.22 -1.53 11.60
N VAL A 48 15.81 -1.40 12.87
CA VAL A 48 15.74 -2.51 13.83
C VAL A 48 14.72 -3.55 13.37
N LEU A 49 13.54 -3.12 12.93
CA LEU A 49 12.54 -4.03 12.34
C LEU A 49 13.08 -4.73 11.10
N GLY A 50 13.88 -4.07 10.26
CA GLY A 50 14.50 -4.67 9.09
C GLY A 50 15.54 -5.76 9.44
N LEU A 51 16.22 -5.63 10.58
CA LEU A 51 17.16 -6.66 11.06
C LEU A 51 16.44 -7.87 11.65
N LEU A 52 15.33 -7.66 12.38
CA LEU A 52 14.57 -8.74 13.02
C LEU A 52 13.60 -9.45 12.06
N LEU A 53 12.92 -8.66 11.23
CA LEU A 53 11.84 -9.05 10.33
C LEU A 53 11.99 -8.28 9.01
N PRO A 54 12.97 -8.64 8.17
CA PRO A 54 13.27 -7.93 6.92
C PRO A 54 12.06 -7.80 6.00
N GLN A 55 11.12 -8.77 6.05
CA GLN A 55 9.90 -8.79 5.25
C GLN A 55 8.89 -7.69 5.61
N ALA A 56 8.95 -7.15 6.83
CA ALA A 56 8.09 -6.04 7.24
C ALA A 56 8.49 -4.71 6.58
N VAL A 57 9.77 -4.56 6.18
CA VAL A 57 10.37 -3.28 5.75
C VAL A 57 10.89 -3.32 4.31
N SER A 58 11.35 -4.48 3.82
CA SER A 58 11.87 -4.71 2.46
C SER A 58 10.90 -4.27 1.38
N GLY A 59 11.38 -3.76 0.23
CA GLY A 59 10.54 -3.40 -0.93
C GLY A 59 9.76 -4.56 -1.56
N GLY A 60 10.14 -5.81 -1.25
CA GLY A 60 9.32 -7.02 -1.40
C GLY A 60 9.27 -7.69 -2.78
N THR A 61 10.12 -8.71 -2.96
CA THR A 61 9.84 -9.96 -3.73
C THR A 61 10.42 -11.22 -3.07
N THR A 62 11.15 -11.09 -1.97
CA THR A 62 11.82 -12.22 -1.31
C THR A 62 10.83 -13.01 -0.46
N LEU A 63 10.64 -14.29 -0.81
CA LEU A 63 10.14 -15.42 -0.02
C LEU A 63 9.24 -15.06 1.19
N ILE A 64 7.94 -15.33 1.08
CA ILE A 64 7.05 -15.37 2.25
C ILE A 64 7.71 -16.31 3.28
N PRO A 65 8.08 -15.82 4.47
CA PRO A 65 8.83 -16.62 5.43
C PRO A 65 7.98 -17.79 5.94
N ASP A 66 8.62 -18.87 6.39
CA ASP A 66 7.92 -20.11 6.77
C ASP A 66 6.86 -19.91 7.88
N PHE A 67 7.03 -18.92 8.76
CA PHE A 67 6.03 -18.55 9.78
C PHE A 67 4.80 -17.82 9.22
N ALA A 68 4.88 -17.32 7.98
CA ALA A 68 3.77 -16.74 7.23
C ALA A 68 3.12 -17.73 6.26
N THR A 69 3.39 -19.04 6.39
CA THR A 69 2.72 -20.08 5.59
C THR A 69 1.26 -20.30 5.98
N GLY A 70 0.88 -19.96 7.22
CA GLY A 70 -0.51 -20.02 7.69
C GLY A 70 -1.29 -18.72 7.52
N HIS A 71 -2.63 -18.82 7.45
CA HIS A 71 -3.56 -17.68 7.27
C HIS A 71 -3.26 -16.49 8.20
N TYR A 72 -3.02 -16.79 9.48
CA TYR A 72 -2.77 -15.77 10.51
C TYR A 72 -1.43 -15.07 10.33
N GLY A 73 -0.40 -15.78 9.83
CA GLY A 73 0.93 -15.22 9.60
C GLY A 73 0.94 -14.22 8.44
N VAL A 74 0.27 -14.56 7.32
CA VAL A 74 0.12 -13.63 6.18
C VAL A 74 -0.65 -12.38 6.58
N LEU A 75 -1.75 -12.55 7.33
CA LEU A 75 -2.57 -11.42 7.78
C LEU A 75 -1.81 -10.51 8.76
N ALA A 76 -1.06 -11.09 9.71
CA ALA A 76 -0.23 -10.33 10.64
C ALA A 76 0.86 -9.54 9.90
N LEU A 77 1.51 -10.16 8.90
CA LEU A 77 2.51 -9.49 8.08
C LEU A 77 1.89 -8.36 7.23
N PHE A 78 0.70 -8.59 6.66
CA PHE A 78 -0.05 -7.57 5.93
C PHE A 78 -0.37 -6.37 6.84
N ALA A 79 -0.87 -6.60 8.06
CA ALA A 79 -1.19 -5.55 9.01
C ALA A 79 0.05 -4.76 9.43
N LEU A 80 1.13 -5.45 9.83
CA LEU A 80 2.39 -4.82 10.22
C LEU A 80 2.97 -3.97 9.08
N ARG A 81 3.02 -4.53 7.87
CA ARG A 81 3.56 -3.84 6.69
C ARG A 81 2.69 -2.64 6.30
N THR A 82 1.38 -2.75 6.43
CA THR A 82 0.45 -1.63 6.19
C THR A 82 0.76 -0.48 7.15
N LEU A 83 0.94 -0.78 8.44
CA LEU A 83 1.31 0.23 9.45
C LEU A 83 2.66 0.88 9.13
N VAL A 84 3.70 0.09 8.88
CA VAL A 84 5.04 0.60 8.53
C VAL A 84 4.96 1.49 7.28
N THR A 85 4.24 1.06 6.24
CA THR A 85 4.08 1.84 5.00
C THR A 85 3.38 3.16 5.25
N ILE A 86 2.29 3.17 6.03
CA ILE A 86 1.55 4.40 6.36
C ILE A 86 2.44 5.34 7.17
N CYS A 87 3.15 4.85 8.19
CA CYS A 87 4.05 5.67 9.00
C CYS A 87 5.19 6.27 8.17
N CYS A 88 5.88 5.44 7.38
CA CYS A 88 6.99 5.89 6.53
C CYS A 88 6.54 6.92 5.50
N PHE A 89 5.46 6.64 4.77
CA PHE A 89 4.96 7.56 3.75
C PHE A 89 4.37 8.85 4.33
N SER A 90 3.70 8.77 5.48
CA SER A 90 3.07 9.94 6.10
C SER A 90 4.06 10.85 6.83
N SER A 91 5.24 10.34 7.19
CA SER A 91 6.32 11.16 7.77
C SER A 91 6.87 12.22 6.82
N GLY A 92 6.66 12.05 5.51
CA GLY A 92 7.19 12.92 4.47
C GLY A 92 8.62 12.58 4.06
N ALA A 93 9.13 11.41 4.45
CA ALA A 93 10.40 10.89 3.95
C ALA A 93 10.37 10.76 2.40
N PRO A 94 11.47 11.07 1.70
CA PRO A 94 11.53 10.94 0.25
C PRO A 94 11.42 9.46 -0.15
N GLY A 95 10.34 9.09 -0.82
CA GLY A 95 10.08 7.71 -1.23
C GLY A 95 8.78 7.52 -2.01
N GLY A 96 8.70 6.44 -2.78
CA GLY A 96 7.51 6.05 -3.53
C GLY A 96 6.64 5.05 -2.75
N ILE A 97 5.32 5.07 -2.99
CA ILE A 97 4.37 4.15 -2.38
C ILE A 97 4.01 2.94 -3.26
N LEU A 98 4.48 2.93 -4.51
CA LEU A 98 4.08 1.90 -5.48
C LEU A 98 4.60 0.51 -5.10
N ALA A 99 5.90 0.37 -4.80
CA ALA A 99 6.48 -0.91 -4.40
C ALA A 99 5.80 -1.52 -3.16
N PRO A 100 5.60 -0.79 -2.04
CA PRO A 100 4.91 -1.38 -0.89
C PRO A 100 3.43 -1.72 -1.20
N MET A 101 2.74 -0.96 -2.06
CA MET A 101 1.39 -1.33 -2.51
C MET A 101 1.37 -2.66 -3.27
N LEU A 102 2.37 -2.93 -4.13
CA LEU A 102 2.48 -4.22 -4.83
C LEU A 102 2.60 -5.37 -3.82
N THR A 103 3.50 -5.26 -2.84
CA THR A 103 3.65 -6.30 -1.82
C THR A 103 2.41 -6.48 -0.96
N LEU A 104 1.74 -5.39 -0.57
CA LEU A 104 0.48 -5.46 0.18
C LEU A 104 -0.60 -6.19 -0.63
N GLY A 105 -0.63 -5.98 -1.96
CA GLY A 105 -1.51 -6.73 -2.84
C GLY A 105 -1.15 -8.20 -2.97
N THR A 106 0.14 -8.53 -3.03
CA THR A 106 0.59 -9.92 -2.96
C THR A 106 0.13 -10.60 -1.67
N LEU A 107 0.32 -9.95 -0.51
CA LEU A 107 -0.06 -10.52 0.80
C LEU A 107 -1.58 -10.71 0.93
N LEU A 108 -2.36 -9.68 0.58
CA LEU A 108 -3.83 -9.78 0.65
C LEU A 108 -4.37 -10.82 -0.34
N GLY A 109 -3.81 -10.86 -1.56
CA GLY A 109 -4.14 -11.86 -2.57
C GLY A 109 -3.79 -13.28 -2.11
N THR A 110 -2.63 -13.48 -1.49
CA THR A 110 -2.21 -14.78 -0.94
C THR A 110 -3.17 -15.23 0.14
N CYS A 111 -3.50 -14.35 1.10
CA CYS A 111 -4.45 -14.66 2.18
C CYS A 111 -5.82 -15.07 1.64
N PHE A 112 -6.34 -14.31 0.67
CA PHE A 112 -7.60 -14.64 0.02
C PHE A 112 -7.54 -15.97 -0.76
N GLY A 113 -6.42 -16.23 -1.44
CA GLY A 113 -6.21 -17.46 -2.19
C GLY A 113 -6.15 -18.70 -1.30
N GLN A 114 -5.45 -18.61 -0.16
CA GLN A 114 -5.41 -19.69 0.83
C GLN A 114 -6.80 -19.98 1.41
N LEU A 115 -7.54 -18.95 1.83
CA LEU A 115 -8.92 -19.10 2.32
C LEU A 115 -9.85 -19.69 1.24
N SER A 116 -9.66 -19.29 -0.02
CA SER A 116 -10.47 -19.82 -1.13
C SER A 116 -10.16 -21.29 -1.39
N ALA A 117 -8.89 -21.70 -1.29
CA ALA A 117 -8.48 -23.09 -1.44
C ALA A 117 -9.09 -23.99 -0.36
N ASP A 118 -9.16 -23.51 0.89
CA ASP A 118 -9.80 -24.22 2.00
C ASP A 118 -11.32 -24.40 1.81
N TRP A 119 -11.99 -23.36 1.31
CA TRP A 119 -13.45 -23.37 1.11
C TRP A 119 -13.85 -24.16 -0.14
N PHE A 120 -12.98 -24.19 -1.15
CA PHE A 120 -13.23 -24.79 -2.45
C PHE A 120 -12.11 -25.77 -2.86
N PRO A 121 -11.87 -26.83 -2.08
CA PRO A 121 -10.73 -27.74 -2.30
C PRO A 121 -10.81 -28.49 -3.64
N HIS A 122 -12.01 -28.64 -4.20
CA HIS A 122 -12.24 -29.33 -5.47
C HIS A 122 -11.76 -28.55 -6.71
N TYR A 123 -11.51 -27.24 -6.59
CA TYR A 123 -11.17 -26.37 -7.72
C TYR A 123 -9.66 -26.18 -7.92
N GLN A 124 -8.81 -26.87 -7.13
CA GLN A 124 -7.34 -26.81 -7.22
C GLN A 124 -6.81 -25.36 -7.28
N LEU A 125 -7.38 -24.49 -6.44
CA LEU A 125 -7.05 -23.08 -6.38
C LEU A 125 -5.66 -22.88 -5.78
N GLU A 126 -4.76 -22.26 -6.54
CA GLU A 126 -3.40 -21.98 -6.09
C GLU A 126 -3.30 -20.55 -5.52
N ALA A 127 -2.86 -20.42 -4.27
CA ALA A 127 -2.74 -19.12 -3.59
C ALA A 127 -1.81 -18.14 -4.35
N ALA A 128 -0.80 -18.66 -5.05
CA ALA A 128 0.10 -17.88 -5.89
C ALA A 128 -0.63 -17.11 -7.00
N THR A 129 -1.68 -17.70 -7.60
CA THR A 129 -2.46 -17.05 -8.65
C THR A 129 -3.19 -15.81 -8.11
N PHE A 130 -3.77 -15.90 -6.91
CA PHE A 130 -4.43 -14.76 -6.26
C PHE A 130 -3.44 -13.71 -5.78
N ALA A 131 -2.24 -14.12 -5.36
CA ALA A 131 -1.15 -13.21 -5.00
C ALA A 131 -0.72 -12.35 -6.19
N VAL A 132 -0.52 -12.96 -7.36
CA VAL A 132 -0.20 -12.26 -8.61
C VAL A 132 -1.35 -11.35 -9.04
N ALA A 133 -2.59 -11.83 -8.96
CA ALA A 133 -3.77 -11.02 -9.26
C ALA A 133 -3.90 -9.78 -8.37
N GLY A 134 -3.59 -9.91 -7.07
CA GLY A 134 -3.58 -8.81 -6.11
C GLY A 134 -2.43 -7.82 -6.33
N MET A 135 -1.25 -8.31 -6.71
CA MET A 135 -0.11 -7.46 -7.09
C MET A 135 -0.45 -6.59 -8.32
N GLY A 136 -1.25 -7.13 -9.24
CA GLY A 136 -1.79 -6.43 -10.41
C GLY A 136 -3.02 -5.55 -10.14
N ALA A 137 -3.46 -5.35 -8.89
CA ALA A 137 -4.63 -4.53 -8.58
C ALA A 137 -4.56 -3.08 -9.11
N PRO A 138 -3.42 -2.36 -9.08
CA PRO A 138 -3.27 -1.12 -9.85
C PRO A 138 -2.93 -1.41 -11.30
N LEU A 139 -3.44 -0.61 -12.24
CA LEU A 139 -3.17 -0.79 -13.69
C LEU A 139 -1.67 -0.79 -14.01
N THR A 140 -0.90 0.07 -13.34
CA THR A 140 0.57 0.12 -13.42
C THR A 140 1.22 -1.14 -12.84
N GLY A 141 0.58 -1.77 -11.86
CA GLY A 141 1.00 -3.05 -11.29
C GLY A 141 0.89 -4.19 -12.30
N ILE A 142 -0.14 -4.22 -13.15
CA ILE A 142 -0.28 -5.25 -14.19
C ILE A 142 0.95 -5.26 -15.09
N VAL A 143 1.35 -4.11 -15.63
CA VAL A 143 2.50 -4.00 -16.53
C VAL A 143 3.79 -4.39 -15.81
N LEU A 144 4.00 -3.90 -14.59
CA LEU A 144 5.20 -4.23 -13.80
C LEU A 144 5.30 -5.72 -13.48
N VAL A 145 4.19 -6.35 -13.11
CA VAL A 145 4.14 -7.78 -12.83
C VAL A 145 4.42 -8.59 -14.10
N LEU A 146 3.85 -8.18 -15.23
CA LEU A 146 4.12 -8.83 -16.52
C LEU A 146 5.60 -8.73 -16.90
N GLU A 147 6.21 -7.55 -16.77
CA GLU A 147 7.64 -7.36 -17.04
C GLU A 147 8.53 -8.20 -16.12
N MET A 148 8.21 -8.28 -14.83
CA MET A 148 9.01 -9.02 -13.86
C MET A 148 8.85 -10.53 -13.95
N THR A 149 7.66 -11.03 -14.31
CA THR A 149 7.34 -12.47 -14.30
C THR A 149 7.33 -13.11 -15.69
N ASN A 150 7.23 -12.30 -16.75
CA ASN A 150 7.05 -12.73 -18.13
C ASN A 150 5.94 -13.79 -18.33
N ASN A 151 4.92 -13.78 -17.44
CA ASN A 151 3.84 -14.76 -17.43
C ASN A 151 2.51 -14.13 -17.87
N TYR A 152 2.22 -14.23 -19.16
CA TYR A 152 0.99 -13.70 -19.75
C TYR A 152 -0.26 -14.53 -19.45
N GLN A 153 -0.13 -15.76 -18.95
CA GLN A 153 -1.31 -16.60 -18.65
C GLN A 153 -2.15 -16.01 -17.51
N LEU A 154 -1.52 -15.25 -16.61
CA LEU A 154 -2.18 -14.60 -15.47
C LEU A 154 -2.69 -13.18 -15.79
N ILE A 155 -2.62 -12.74 -17.05
CA ILE A 155 -3.06 -11.38 -17.43
C ILE A 155 -4.55 -11.17 -17.22
N LEU A 156 -5.37 -12.18 -17.56
CA LEU A 156 -6.81 -12.11 -17.43
C LEU A 156 -7.27 -11.94 -15.97
N PRO A 157 -6.82 -12.78 -15.00
CA PRO A 157 -7.18 -12.57 -13.60
C PRO A 157 -6.65 -11.27 -13.01
N MET A 158 -5.48 -10.77 -13.46
CA MET A 158 -4.98 -9.45 -13.06
C MET A 158 -5.90 -8.33 -13.53
N ILE A 159 -6.28 -8.31 -14.82
CA ILE A 159 -7.19 -7.29 -15.38
C ILE A 159 -8.54 -7.32 -14.67
N ILE A 160 -9.13 -8.50 -14.48
CA ILE A 160 -10.43 -8.64 -13.79
C ILE A 160 -10.35 -8.11 -12.35
N THR A 161 -9.27 -8.43 -11.64
CA THR A 161 -9.06 -7.96 -10.25
C THR A 161 -8.85 -6.45 -10.20
N CYS A 162 -8.04 -5.91 -11.10
CA CYS A 162 -7.77 -4.48 -11.23
C CYS A 162 -9.04 -3.68 -11.55
N LEU A 163 -9.81 -4.11 -12.55
CA LEU A 163 -11.09 -3.49 -12.91
C LEU A 163 -12.08 -3.56 -11.75
N GLY A 164 -12.22 -4.74 -11.13
CA GLY A 164 -13.09 -4.92 -9.96
C GLY A 164 -12.71 -4.02 -8.79
N ALA A 165 -11.41 -3.87 -8.51
CA ALA A 165 -10.89 -2.97 -7.48
C ALA A 165 -11.15 -1.49 -7.81
N THR A 166 -10.91 -1.10 -9.06
CA THR A 166 -11.12 0.27 -9.52
C THR A 166 -12.59 0.66 -9.45
N LEU A 167 -13.49 -0.20 -9.93
CA LEU A 167 -14.93 0.03 -9.86
C LEU A 167 -15.43 0.08 -8.42
N ALA A 168 -15.04 -0.89 -7.59
CA ALA A 168 -15.43 -0.91 -6.18
C ALA A 168 -14.93 0.33 -5.42
N ALA A 169 -13.68 0.76 -5.66
CA ALA A 169 -13.15 1.98 -5.07
C ALA A 169 -13.95 3.22 -5.50
N GLN A 170 -14.38 3.31 -6.76
CA GLN A 170 -15.25 4.40 -7.23
C GLN A 170 -16.62 4.37 -6.55
N PHE A 171 -17.22 3.19 -6.41
CA PHE A 171 -18.50 3.03 -5.69
C PHE A 171 -18.40 3.43 -4.21
N PHE A 172 -17.26 3.14 -3.56
CA PHE A 172 -17.00 3.58 -2.18
C PHE A 172 -16.60 5.06 -2.06
N GLY A 173 -16.65 5.84 -3.15
CA GLY A 173 -16.28 7.26 -3.14
C GLY A 173 -14.78 7.54 -3.04
N GLY A 174 -13.96 6.53 -3.34
CA GLY A 174 -12.51 6.63 -3.39
C GLY A 174 -12.04 7.61 -4.45
N LYS A 175 -10.98 8.37 -4.12
CA LYS A 175 -10.30 9.26 -5.06
C LYS A 175 -8.92 8.70 -5.39
N PRO A 176 -8.39 8.94 -6.61
CA PRO A 176 -7.01 8.59 -6.93
C PRO A 176 -6.05 9.25 -5.95
N LEU A 177 -5.16 8.44 -5.35
CA LEU A 177 -4.25 8.87 -4.29
C LEU A 177 -3.36 10.04 -4.75
N TYR A 178 -2.69 9.89 -5.89
CA TYR A 178 -1.78 10.90 -6.43
C TYR A 178 -2.48 12.21 -6.79
N SER A 179 -3.65 12.16 -7.42
CA SER A 179 -4.43 13.36 -7.71
C SER A 179 -4.85 14.08 -6.44
N SER A 180 -5.20 13.32 -5.40
CA SER A 180 -5.56 13.87 -4.08
C SER A 180 -4.35 14.51 -3.39
N ILE A 181 -3.18 13.88 -3.42
CA ILE A 181 -1.93 14.47 -2.90
C ILE A 181 -1.60 15.77 -3.66
N LEU A 182 -1.65 15.76 -4.99
CA LEU A 182 -1.39 16.94 -5.82
C LEU A 182 -2.35 18.08 -5.50
N ALA A 183 -3.65 17.80 -5.39
CA ALA A 183 -4.65 18.81 -5.05
C ALA A 183 -4.38 19.46 -3.68
N ARG A 184 -3.98 18.66 -2.67
CA ARG A 184 -3.59 19.17 -1.35
C ARG A 184 -2.34 20.04 -1.40
N THR A 185 -1.34 19.66 -2.18
CA THR A 185 -0.10 20.43 -2.35
C THR A 185 -0.38 21.77 -3.05
N LEU A 186 -1.16 21.76 -4.13
CA LEU A 186 -1.56 22.98 -4.84
C LEU A 186 -2.37 23.94 -3.96
N ALA A 187 -3.31 23.40 -3.18
CA ALA A 187 -4.10 24.20 -2.24
C ALA A 187 -3.21 24.89 -1.19
N LYS A 188 -2.21 24.18 -0.64
CA LYS A 188 -1.23 24.77 0.29
C LYS A 188 -0.40 25.87 -0.38
N ALA A 189 0.11 25.63 -1.59
CA ALA A 189 0.90 26.63 -2.33
C ALA A 189 0.11 27.92 -2.62
N GLN A 190 -1.16 27.80 -3.01
CA GLN A 190 -2.03 28.96 -3.26
C GLN A 190 -2.27 29.79 -1.99
N LEU A 191 -2.42 29.14 -0.82
CA LEU A 191 -2.56 29.83 0.46
C LEU A 191 -1.30 30.60 0.83
N THR A 192 -0.12 29.99 0.63
CA THR A 192 1.17 30.65 0.87
C THR A 192 1.37 31.86 -0.05
N ASN A 193 1.07 31.73 -1.35
CA ASN A 193 1.20 32.84 -2.31
C ASN A 193 0.26 34.00 -1.99
N ARG A 194 -0.98 33.72 -1.58
CA ARG A 194 -1.95 34.75 -1.16
C ARG A 194 -1.53 35.46 0.13
N ALA A 195 -0.87 34.77 1.06
CA ALA A 195 -0.37 35.37 2.28
C ALA A 195 0.79 36.35 1.98
N SER A 196 1.71 35.96 1.09
CA SER A 196 2.83 36.82 0.65
C SER A 196 2.34 38.08 -0.09
N ALA A 197 1.35 37.94 -0.97
CA ALA A 197 0.81 39.07 -1.74
C ALA A 197 -0.01 40.08 -0.90
N ARG A 198 -0.25 39.79 0.38
CA ARG A 198 -0.99 40.67 1.30
C ARG A 198 -0.07 41.40 2.29
N THR A 199 1.20 41.03 2.32
CA THR A 199 2.25 41.64 3.15
C THR A 199 3.11 42.65 2.38
N ASP A 200 2.93 42.72 1.06
CA ASP A 200 3.47 43.74 0.15
C ASP A 200 2.41 44.83 -0.12
#